data_AF-A0A7W9BKX3-F1
#
_entry.id   AF-A0A7W9BKX3-F1
#
_cell.length_a   1.000
_cell.length_b   1.000
_cell.length_c   1.000
_cell.angle_alpha   90.00
_cell.angle_beta   90.00
_cell.angle_gamma   90.00
#
_symmetry.space_group_name_H-M   'P 1'
#
loop_
_entity.id
_entity.type
_entity.pdbx_description
1 polymer ?
#
loop_
_entity_poly.entity_id
_entity_poly.type
_entity_poly.pdbx_seq_one_letter_code
_entity_poly.pdbx_strand_id
1 'polypeptide(L)'
;MTSYAQTRVSNPSGHFETPDHVLSDVNLGHADKVKILKSMAADADQNLEATSEGMAGSTPSYNAEDLQSALIQLENVKDVEGVETTDVQTARFQRIMVLTTVDQPLNCEVAGVAFDMAESVGGKVCLLNVVPTAFAGAGLAAAGPMVTAVPLVATDDAQIIEDRRDQIEELKTACGSSVETKIEVRIGQIEEVIVAFADEFDADLIVVGSPNRSWLEAFLDTSVARRVTRSALCPVLIVPEPA
;
A
#
# COMPACT_ATOMS: atom_id res chain seq x y z
N MET A 1 -5.73 -8.38 13.18
CA MET A 1 -5.60 -9.54 12.27
C MET A 1 -6.62 -9.36 11.16
N THR A 2 -6.15 -9.25 9.92
CA THR A 2 -7.02 -9.14 8.75
C THR A 2 -7.74 -10.46 8.48
N SER A 3 -8.93 -10.41 7.85
CA SER A 3 -9.69 -11.60 7.46
C SER A 3 -8.90 -12.53 6.53
N TYR A 4 -7.92 -11.99 5.80
CA TYR A 4 -7.02 -12.72 4.91
C TYR A 4 -6.00 -13.58 5.67
N ALA A 5 -5.39 -13.04 6.73
CA ALA A 5 -4.43 -13.78 7.55
C ALA A 5 -5.09 -14.96 8.28
N GLN A 6 -6.34 -14.79 8.74
CA GLN A 6 -7.09 -15.83 9.44
C GLN A 6 -7.35 -17.06 8.56
N THR A 7 -7.73 -16.87 7.28
CA THR A 7 -7.99 -17.97 6.34
C THR A 7 -6.74 -18.80 6.07
N ARG A 8 -5.57 -18.16 5.97
CA ARG A 8 -4.29 -18.84 5.72
C ARG A 8 -3.76 -19.63 6.91
N VAL A 9 -4.04 -19.17 8.13
CA VAL A 9 -3.70 -19.91 9.36
C VAL A 9 -4.61 -21.13 9.56
N SER A 10 -5.87 -21.04 9.14
CA SER A 10 -6.84 -22.13 9.26
C SER A 10 -6.70 -23.22 8.19
N ASN A 11 -6.14 -22.90 7.01
CA ASN A 11 -5.90 -23.88 5.93
C ASN A 11 -4.51 -23.67 5.27
N PRO A 12 -3.42 -24.07 5.95
CA PRO A 12 -2.06 -23.76 5.51
C PRO A 12 -1.63 -24.51 4.25
N SER A 13 -2.04 -25.75 4.07
CA SER A 13 -1.65 -26.60 2.93
C SER A 13 -2.16 -26.08 1.57
N GLY A 14 -3.20 -25.26 1.57
CA GLY A 14 -3.68 -24.58 0.35
C GLY A 14 -2.93 -23.29 -0.01
N HIS A 15 -2.02 -22.82 0.85
CA HIS A 15 -1.38 -21.50 0.71
C HIS A 15 0.15 -21.53 0.84
N PHE A 16 0.72 -22.55 1.47
CA PHE A 16 2.17 -22.69 1.66
C PHE A 16 2.64 -24.05 1.17
N GLU A 17 3.52 -24.02 0.19
CA GLU A 17 4.14 -25.23 -0.37
C GLU A 17 5.45 -25.60 0.36
N THR A 18 6.12 -24.64 1.01
CA THR A 18 7.40 -24.86 1.71
C THR A 18 7.51 -24.08 3.03
N PRO A 19 8.32 -24.56 3.99
CA PRO A 19 8.59 -23.86 5.24
C PRO A 19 9.17 -22.45 5.05
N ASP A 20 10.05 -22.27 4.05
CA ASP A 20 10.61 -20.96 3.70
C ASP A 20 9.54 -19.96 3.26
N HIS A 21 8.48 -20.41 2.58
CA HIS A 21 7.36 -19.55 2.20
C HIS A 21 6.61 -19.02 3.43
N VAL A 22 6.51 -19.82 4.50
CA VAL A 22 5.91 -19.39 5.77
C VAL A 22 6.81 -18.39 6.50
N LEU A 23 8.13 -18.61 6.50
CA LEU A 23 9.09 -17.75 7.18
C LEU A 23 9.24 -16.38 6.50
N SER A 24 9.29 -16.36 5.18
CA SER A 24 9.43 -15.14 4.36
C SER A 24 8.16 -14.30 4.29
N ASP A 25 7.02 -14.85 4.71
CA ASP A 25 5.75 -14.14 4.66
C ASP A 25 5.67 -13.04 5.73
N VAL A 26 5.61 -11.79 5.28
CA VAL A 26 5.57 -10.59 6.13
C VAL A 26 4.22 -10.35 6.80
N ASN A 27 3.15 -11.00 6.31
CA ASN A 27 1.78 -10.81 6.80
C ASN A 27 1.40 -11.77 7.93
N LEU A 28 2.29 -12.71 8.30
CA LEU A 28 2.10 -13.64 9.42
C LEU A 28 2.87 -13.19 10.66
N GLY A 29 2.19 -13.14 11.80
CA GLY A 29 2.84 -12.96 13.10
C GLY A 29 3.68 -14.16 13.48
N HIS A 30 4.65 -13.96 14.38
CA HIS A 30 5.53 -15.04 14.87
C HIS A 30 4.77 -16.27 15.37
N ALA A 31 3.71 -16.06 16.17
CA ALA A 31 2.88 -17.13 16.70
C ALA A 31 2.14 -17.91 15.60
N ASP A 32 1.72 -17.24 14.53
CA ASP A 32 1.03 -17.85 13.40
C ASP A 32 1.98 -18.68 12.55
N LYS A 33 3.20 -18.17 12.29
CA LYS A 33 4.27 -18.92 11.61
C LYS A 33 4.59 -20.22 12.34
N VAL A 34 4.73 -20.16 13.67
CA VAL A 34 4.94 -21.36 14.49
C VAL A 34 3.76 -22.33 14.38
N LYS A 35 2.52 -21.84 14.41
CA LYS A 35 1.32 -22.67 14.30
C LYS A 35 1.23 -23.37 12.93
N ILE A 36 1.52 -22.65 11.86
CA ILE A 36 1.52 -23.16 10.49
C ILE A 36 2.61 -24.22 10.31
N LEU A 37 3.85 -23.93 10.70
CA LEU A 37 4.97 -24.88 10.57
C LEU A 37 4.73 -26.16 11.38
N LYS A 38 4.13 -26.05 12.57
CA LYS A 38 3.73 -27.23 13.37
C LYS A 38 2.63 -28.04 12.69
N SER A 39 1.67 -27.38 12.02
CA SER A 39 0.65 -28.06 11.22
C SER A 39 1.29 -28.79 10.03
N MET A 40 2.20 -28.13 9.30
CA MET A 40 2.92 -28.72 8.17
C MET A 40 3.77 -29.92 8.56
N ALA A 41 4.35 -29.91 9.75
CA ALA A 41 5.08 -31.05 10.30
C ALA A 41 4.17 -32.23 10.63
N ALA A 42 3.02 -31.96 11.26
CA ALA A 42 2.02 -33.00 11.57
C ALA A 42 1.44 -33.64 10.30
N ASP A 43 1.19 -32.85 9.26
CA ASP A 43 0.69 -33.34 7.97
C ASP A 43 1.76 -34.19 7.23
N ALA A 44 3.04 -33.80 7.34
CA ALA A 44 4.15 -34.55 6.77
C ALA A 44 4.35 -35.92 7.45
N ASP A 45 4.24 -35.97 8.79
CA ASP A 45 4.31 -37.22 9.56
C ASP A 45 3.15 -38.17 9.19
N GLN A 46 1.92 -37.65 9.03
CA GLN A 46 0.76 -38.45 8.60
C GLN A 46 0.93 -39.01 7.17
N ASN A 47 1.53 -38.24 6.26
CA ASN A 47 1.82 -38.71 4.91
C ASN A 47 2.95 -39.75 4.87
N LEU A 48 3.94 -39.67 5.77
CA LEU A 48 4.99 -40.68 5.96
C LEU A 48 4.41 -42.01 6.48
N GLU A 49 3.45 -41.96 7.39
CA GLU A 49 2.72 -43.15 7.86
C GLU A 49 1.84 -43.74 6.74
N ALA A 50 1.10 -42.92 6.00
CA ALA A 50 0.23 -43.38 4.90
C ALA A 50 0.98 -43.98 3.70
N THR A 51 2.20 -43.50 3.42
CA THR A 51 3.06 -44.07 2.37
C THR A 51 3.67 -45.41 2.77
N SER A 52 3.84 -45.67 4.08
CA SER A 52 4.21 -46.99 4.60
C SER A 52 3.10 -48.03 4.46
N GLU A 53 1.83 -47.57 4.40
CA GLU A 53 0.63 -48.41 4.24
C GLU A 53 0.16 -48.55 2.77
N GLY A 54 0.91 -48.00 1.81
CA GLY A 54 0.69 -48.23 0.37
C GLY A 54 -0.36 -47.32 -0.29
N MET A 55 -0.72 -46.18 0.33
CA MET A 55 -1.55 -45.16 -0.32
C MET A 55 -0.69 -44.10 -1.03
N ALA A 56 -1.03 -43.79 -2.29
CA ALA A 56 -0.34 -42.80 -3.11
C ALA A 56 -0.66 -41.37 -2.64
N GLY A 57 0.04 -40.89 -1.62
CA GLY A 57 0.05 -39.49 -1.21
C GLY A 57 1.02 -38.67 -2.06
N SER A 58 0.70 -37.39 -2.29
CA SER A 58 1.65 -36.44 -2.88
C SER A 58 2.81 -36.21 -1.90
N THR A 59 4.04 -36.46 -2.35
CA THR A 59 5.24 -36.21 -1.55
C THR A 59 5.47 -34.70 -1.44
N PRO A 60 5.53 -34.13 -0.21
CA PRO A 60 5.87 -32.72 -0.03
C PRO A 60 7.22 -32.38 -0.65
N SER A 61 7.38 -31.13 -1.10
CA SER A 61 8.65 -30.62 -1.67
C SER A 61 9.73 -30.32 -0.62
N TYR A 62 9.49 -30.66 0.65
CA TYR A 62 10.36 -30.34 1.79
C TYR A 62 10.52 -31.58 2.68
N ASN A 63 11.63 -31.65 3.41
CA ASN A 63 11.93 -32.75 4.33
C ASN A 63 11.80 -32.32 5.81
N ALA A 64 11.96 -33.28 6.73
CA ALA A 64 11.87 -33.01 8.17
C ALA A 64 12.98 -32.07 8.69
N GLU A 65 14.16 -32.08 8.06
CA GLU A 65 15.28 -31.20 8.42
C GLU A 65 14.98 -29.73 8.07
N ASP A 66 14.28 -29.49 6.95
CA ASP A 66 13.85 -28.16 6.53
C ASP A 66 12.84 -27.55 7.52
N LEU A 67 11.88 -28.36 7.99
CA LEU A 67 10.90 -27.96 9.00
C LEU A 67 11.54 -27.68 10.36
N GLN A 68 12.49 -28.55 10.79
CA GLN A 68 13.22 -28.35 12.03
C GLN A 68 14.09 -27.09 11.97
N SER A 69 14.78 -26.87 10.86
CA SER A 69 15.59 -25.66 10.63
C SER A 69 14.72 -24.40 10.70
N ALA A 70 13.53 -24.42 10.10
CA ALA A 70 12.59 -23.31 10.16
C ALA A 70 12.06 -23.02 11.57
N LEU A 71 11.73 -24.06 12.34
CA LEU A 71 11.30 -23.92 13.73
C LEU A 71 12.44 -23.41 14.64
N ILE A 72 13.67 -23.87 14.44
CA ILE A 72 14.86 -23.40 15.16
C ILE A 72 15.16 -21.94 14.82
N GLN A 73 15.00 -21.52 13.56
CA GLN A 73 15.13 -20.12 13.17
C GLN A 73 14.12 -19.22 13.88
N LEU A 74 12.92 -19.72 14.16
CA LEU A 74 11.93 -19.00 14.97
C LEU A 74 12.27 -19.04 16.47
N GLU A 75 12.80 -20.15 16.98
CA GLU A 75 13.12 -20.28 18.41
C GLU A 75 14.36 -19.46 18.83
N ASN A 76 15.36 -19.34 17.96
CA ASN A 76 16.55 -18.50 18.17
C ASN A 76 16.27 -16.99 18.17
N VAL A 77 15.04 -16.56 17.86
CA VAL A 77 14.61 -15.15 17.99
C VAL A 77 14.22 -14.80 19.43
N LYS A 78 14.31 -15.74 20.39
CA LYS A 78 13.96 -15.51 21.81
C LYS A 78 15.06 -14.92 22.70
N ASP A 79 16.29 -14.70 22.21
CA ASP A 79 17.38 -14.11 23.02
C ASP A 79 17.89 -12.77 22.46
N VAL A 80 17.00 -11.79 22.27
CA VAL A 80 17.40 -10.37 22.18
C VAL A 80 16.45 -9.51 23.02
N GLU A 81 16.40 -9.76 24.33
CA GLU A 81 16.01 -8.74 25.32
C GLU A 81 17.26 -8.40 26.16
N GLY A 82 17.91 -7.27 25.85
CA GLY A 82 19.12 -6.88 26.58
C GLY A 82 19.92 -5.70 26.01
N VAL A 83 19.25 -4.59 25.66
CA VAL A 83 19.78 -3.22 25.60
C VAL A 83 21.04 -2.99 24.73
N GLU A 84 20.81 -2.60 23.48
CA GLU A 84 20.82 -1.16 23.19
C GLU A 84 19.46 -0.82 22.59
N THR A 85 18.73 0.08 23.24
CA THR A 85 17.74 0.91 22.57
C THR A 85 18.48 1.68 21.48
N THR A 86 18.64 1.09 20.30
CA THR A 86 18.86 1.87 19.08
C THR A 86 17.60 2.68 18.91
N ASP A 87 17.70 3.90 19.41
CA ASP A 87 16.97 5.10 19.06
C ASP A 87 15.65 4.89 18.29
N VAL A 88 14.56 5.42 18.83
CA VAL A 88 13.25 5.54 18.20
C VAL A 88 13.30 6.54 17.01
N GLN A 89 14.43 6.64 16.29
CA GLN A 89 14.69 7.62 15.23
C GLN A 89 14.72 7.06 13.82
N THR A 90 14.47 5.77 13.57
CA THR A 90 14.41 5.24 12.20
C THR A 90 13.30 4.20 11.97
N ALA A 91 12.12 4.36 12.59
CA ALA A 91 10.95 3.67 12.08
C ALA A 91 10.58 4.30 10.73
N ARG A 92 10.82 3.59 9.62
CA ARG A 92 10.38 4.00 8.27
C ARG A 92 8.88 3.73 8.10
N PHE A 93 8.26 4.50 7.22
CA PHE A 93 6.85 4.37 6.83
C PHE A 93 5.85 4.78 7.92
N GLN A 94 6.26 5.69 8.80
CA GLN A 94 5.44 6.28 9.85
C GLN A 94 4.52 7.39 9.33
N ARG A 95 4.86 8.04 8.21
CA ARG A 95 4.14 9.18 7.64
C ARG A 95 3.94 8.93 6.15
N ILE A 96 2.92 8.16 5.84
CA ILE A 96 2.63 7.74 4.47
C ILE A 96 1.68 8.75 3.84
N MET A 97 2.07 9.31 2.69
CA MET A 97 1.21 10.18 1.89
C MET A 97 0.64 9.40 0.71
N VAL A 98 -0.68 9.44 0.53
CA VAL A 98 -1.39 8.81 -0.57
C VAL A 98 -1.89 9.88 -1.53
N LEU A 99 -1.51 9.76 -2.80
CA LEU A 99 -2.03 10.63 -3.85
C LEU A 99 -3.34 10.06 -4.39
N THR A 100 -4.42 10.80 -4.19
CA THR A 100 -5.76 10.41 -4.66
C THR A 100 -6.14 11.23 -5.90
N THR A 101 -6.80 10.58 -6.86
CA THR A 101 -7.41 11.25 -8.02
C THR A 101 -8.93 11.25 -7.90
N VAL A 102 -9.61 11.99 -8.76
CA VAL A 102 -11.08 11.98 -8.83
C VAL A 102 -11.56 10.73 -9.57
N ASP A 103 -12.61 10.07 -9.07
CA ASP A 103 -13.38 9.02 -9.77
C ASP A 103 -12.58 7.80 -10.27
N GLN A 104 -11.53 7.39 -9.56
CA GLN A 104 -10.81 6.16 -9.90
C GLN A 104 -11.08 5.03 -8.90
N PRO A 105 -11.50 3.83 -9.37
CA PRO A 105 -11.68 2.66 -8.50
C PRO A 105 -10.36 2.26 -7.82
N LEU A 106 -9.22 2.62 -8.43
CA LEU A 106 -7.88 2.38 -7.93
C LEU A 106 -7.59 3.09 -6.60
N ASN A 107 -8.28 4.19 -6.26
CA ASN A 107 -7.98 4.93 -5.04
C ASN A 107 -8.16 4.08 -3.77
N CYS A 108 -9.19 3.22 -3.74
CA CYS A 108 -9.44 2.35 -2.57
C CYS A 108 -8.31 1.33 -2.37
N GLU A 109 -7.75 0.81 -3.47
CA GLU A 109 -6.64 -0.14 -3.43
C GLU A 109 -5.34 0.54 -3.05
N VAL A 110 -5.05 1.70 -3.63
CA VAL A 110 -3.88 2.52 -3.29
C VAL A 110 -3.91 2.91 -1.81
N ALA A 111 -5.06 3.36 -1.32
CA ALA A 111 -5.23 3.70 0.09
C ALA A 111 -5.16 2.45 0.99
N GLY A 112 -5.73 1.33 0.55
CA GLY A 112 -5.64 0.04 1.25
C GLY A 112 -4.20 -0.39 1.50
N VAL A 113 -3.34 -0.34 0.46
CA VAL A 113 -1.91 -0.66 0.60
C VAL A 113 -1.23 0.26 1.62
N ALA A 114 -1.53 1.56 1.58
CA ALA A 114 -0.97 2.51 2.53
C ALA A 114 -1.45 2.27 3.97
N PHE A 115 -2.74 1.93 4.15
CA PHE A 115 -3.29 1.59 5.46
C PHE A 115 -2.68 0.31 6.03
N ASP A 116 -2.56 -0.75 5.23
CA ASP A 116 -1.93 -2.00 5.66
C ASP A 116 -0.48 -1.77 6.12
N MET A 117 0.28 -0.95 5.37
CA MET A 117 1.63 -0.54 5.75
C MET A 117 1.64 0.25 7.06
N ALA A 118 0.81 1.29 7.18
CA ALA A 118 0.74 2.12 8.37
C ALA A 118 0.30 1.33 9.61
N GLU A 119 -0.67 0.41 9.50
CA GLU A 119 -1.11 -0.44 10.62
C GLU A 119 0.03 -1.31 11.15
N SER A 120 0.87 -1.86 10.26
CA SER A 120 1.98 -2.73 10.65
C SER A 120 3.06 -2.03 11.49
N VAL A 121 3.21 -0.70 11.31
CA VAL A 121 4.24 0.11 11.98
C VAL A 121 3.68 1.11 12.99
N GLY A 122 2.36 1.20 13.15
CA GLY A 122 1.70 2.22 13.97
C GLY A 122 1.83 3.64 13.41
N GLY A 123 1.92 3.76 12.08
CA GLY A 123 2.09 5.02 11.36
C GLY A 123 0.78 5.78 11.14
N LYS A 124 0.88 6.85 10.36
CA LYS A 124 -0.21 7.74 9.98
C LYS A 124 -0.28 7.87 8.46
N VAL A 125 -1.50 8.08 7.97
CA VAL A 125 -1.75 8.25 6.53
C VAL A 125 -2.30 9.65 6.26
N CYS A 126 -1.79 10.31 5.22
CA CYS A 126 -2.39 11.52 4.68
C CYS A 126 -2.92 11.25 3.28
N LEU A 127 -4.23 11.41 3.07
CA LEU A 127 -4.86 11.37 1.76
C LEU A 127 -4.78 12.78 1.15
N LEU A 128 -3.95 12.95 0.13
CA LEU A 128 -3.75 14.22 -0.58
C LEU A 128 -4.45 14.18 -1.95
N ASN A 129 -5.31 15.16 -2.19
CA ASN A 129 -5.79 15.50 -3.52
C ASN A 129 -5.27 16.87 -3.95
N VAL A 130 -4.79 16.97 -5.18
CA VAL A 130 -4.35 18.24 -5.76
C VAL A 130 -5.26 18.63 -6.92
N VAL A 131 -5.94 19.75 -6.75
CA VAL A 131 -6.76 20.38 -7.80
C VAL A 131 -5.83 21.24 -8.67
N PRO A 132 -5.68 20.92 -9.96
CA PRO A 132 -4.83 21.71 -10.85
C PRO A 132 -5.39 23.13 -11.03
N THR A 133 -4.55 24.15 -10.97
CA THR A 133 -4.93 25.55 -11.29
C THR A 133 -5.18 25.78 -12.80
N ALA A 134 -5.45 24.71 -13.55
CA ALA A 134 -5.53 24.71 -15.00
C ALA A 134 -6.83 25.35 -15.50
N PHE A 135 -7.18 26.55 -15.04
CA PHE A 135 -8.26 27.37 -15.60
C PHE A 135 -7.99 28.88 -15.46
N ALA A 136 -6.75 29.32 -15.19
CA ALA A 136 -6.41 30.74 -15.12
C ALA A 136 -5.76 31.33 -16.39
N GLY A 137 -5.23 30.50 -17.30
CA GLY A 137 -4.38 30.98 -18.41
C GLY A 137 -4.86 30.68 -19.83
N ALA A 138 -5.69 29.65 -20.04
CA ALA A 138 -6.02 29.18 -21.39
C ALA A 138 -7.13 30.02 -22.08
N GLY A 139 -7.94 30.77 -21.33
CA GLY A 139 -9.02 31.59 -21.89
C GLY A 139 -8.58 32.92 -22.51
N LEU A 140 -7.37 33.39 -22.20
CA LEU A 140 -6.90 34.73 -22.60
C LEU A 140 -6.04 34.74 -23.87
N ALA A 141 -5.43 33.62 -24.24
CA ALA A 141 -4.51 33.57 -25.39
C ALA A 141 -5.19 33.21 -26.73
N ALA A 142 -6.39 32.63 -26.70
CA ALA A 142 -7.08 32.14 -27.91
C ALA A 142 -8.18 33.09 -28.45
N ALA A 143 -8.50 34.15 -27.71
CA ALA A 143 -9.50 35.12 -28.15
C ALA A 143 -8.83 36.24 -28.95
N GLY A 144 -8.99 36.20 -30.28
CA GLY A 144 -8.84 37.39 -31.11
C GLY A 144 -9.75 38.54 -30.62
N PRO A 145 -9.67 39.75 -31.20
CA PRO A 145 -10.25 40.97 -30.65
C PRO A 145 -11.80 41.03 -30.56
N MET A 146 -12.51 39.92 -30.75
CA MET A 146 -13.96 39.80 -30.64
C MET A 146 -14.40 38.47 -30.00
N VAL A 147 -14.04 38.23 -28.75
CA VAL A 147 -14.77 37.25 -27.93
C VAL A 147 -15.31 37.99 -26.72
N THR A 148 -16.63 38.16 -26.68
CA THR A 148 -17.36 38.56 -25.48
C THR A 148 -16.93 37.63 -24.35
N ALA A 149 -16.36 38.20 -23.28
CA ALA A 149 -16.02 37.47 -22.07
C ALA A 149 -17.28 36.78 -21.54
N VAL A 150 -17.47 35.52 -21.90
CA VAL A 150 -18.32 34.63 -21.12
C VAL A 150 -17.57 34.52 -19.79
N PRO A 151 -18.20 34.85 -18.64
CA PRO A 151 -17.62 34.51 -17.37
C PRO A 151 -17.50 32.99 -17.39
N LEU A 152 -16.29 32.51 -17.65
CA LEU A 152 -15.90 31.15 -17.40
C LEU A 152 -16.24 30.97 -15.93
N VAL A 153 -17.31 30.24 -15.63
CA VAL A 153 -17.87 30.13 -14.28
C VAL A 153 -16.70 29.78 -13.38
N ALA A 154 -16.26 30.75 -12.58
CA ALA A 154 -15.38 30.49 -11.47
C ALA A 154 -16.26 29.70 -10.51
N THR A 155 -16.32 28.38 -10.71
CA THR A 155 -16.65 27.47 -9.63
C THR A 155 -15.76 27.91 -8.49
N ASP A 156 -16.38 28.41 -7.42
CA ASP A 156 -15.69 28.95 -6.27
C ASP A 156 -14.66 27.89 -5.85
N ASP A 157 -13.38 28.25 -5.80
CA ASP A 157 -12.30 27.31 -5.46
C ASP A 157 -12.62 26.59 -4.14
N ALA A 158 -13.34 27.27 -3.24
CA ALA A 158 -13.89 26.72 -2.00
C ALA A 158 -14.87 25.56 -2.23
N GLN A 159 -15.76 25.66 -3.22
CA GLN A 159 -16.73 24.61 -3.53
C GLN A 159 -16.05 23.38 -4.15
N ILE A 160 -15.05 23.57 -5.02
CA ILE A 160 -14.26 22.45 -5.54
C ILE A 160 -13.49 21.76 -4.42
N ILE A 161 -12.88 22.53 -3.50
CA ILE A 161 -12.15 21.97 -2.37
C ILE A 161 -13.08 21.13 -1.49
N GLU A 162 -14.28 21.64 -1.19
CA GLU A 162 -15.24 20.94 -0.35
C GLU A 162 -15.73 19.65 -1.01
N ASP A 163 -16.12 19.71 -2.30
CA ASP A 163 -16.54 18.53 -3.06
C ASP A 163 -15.45 17.45 -3.07
N ARG A 164 -14.17 17.86 -3.20
CA ARG A 164 -13.03 16.92 -3.16
C ARG A 164 -12.80 16.36 -1.76
N ARG A 165 -13.02 17.16 -0.72
CA ARG A 165 -12.88 16.73 0.66
C ARG A 165 -13.90 15.64 0.97
N ASP A 166 -15.16 15.86 0.60
CA ASP A 166 -16.25 14.91 0.80
C ASP A 166 -15.95 13.56 0.12
N GLN A 167 -15.47 13.57 -1.12
CA GLN A 167 -15.08 12.35 -1.84
C GLN A 167 -13.97 11.56 -1.13
N ILE A 168 -12.99 12.25 -0.54
CA ILE A 168 -11.90 11.60 0.19
C ILE A 168 -12.38 11.09 1.56
N GLU A 169 -13.34 11.76 2.19
CA GLU A 169 -13.98 11.30 3.42
C GLU A 169 -14.79 10.01 3.18
N GLU A 170 -15.52 9.93 2.07
CA GLU A 170 -16.19 8.71 1.64
C GLU A 170 -15.19 7.57 1.42
N LEU A 171 -14.07 7.85 0.76
CA LEU A 171 -13.00 6.86 0.54
C LEU A 171 -12.39 6.37 1.86
N LYS A 172 -12.07 7.28 2.78
CA LYS A 172 -11.57 6.93 4.13
C LYS A 172 -12.56 6.00 4.85
N THR A 173 -13.85 6.30 4.75
CA THR A 173 -14.91 5.51 5.37
C THR A 173 -15.03 4.13 4.72
N ALA A 174 -14.93 4.06 3.39
CA ALA A 174 -15.01 2.81 2.63
C ALA A 174 -13.83 1.85 2.92
N CYS A 175 -12.63 2.38 3.16
CA CYS A 175 -11.45 1.57 3.50
C CYS A 175 -11.50 0.99 4.93
N GLY A 176 -12.28 1.58 5.85
CA GLY A 176 -12.53 1.01 7.18
C GLY A 176 -11.30 0.83 8.10
N SER A 177 -10.19 1.52 7.82
CA SER A 177 -8.95 1.39 8.59
C SER A 177 -9.01 2.14 9.93
N SER A 178 -8.28 1.62 10.92
CA SER A 178 -8.12 2.22 12.25
C SER A 178 -6.97 3.25 12.33
N VAL A 179 -6.22 3.42 11.26
CA VAL A 179 -5.05 4.31 11.17
C VAL A 179 -5.44 5.78 11.30
N GLU A 180 -4.61 6.55 12.01
CA GLU A 180 -4.75 8.00 12.06
C GLU A 180 -4.62 8.58 10.64
N THR A 181 -5.74 9.09 10.12
CA THR A 181 -5.84 9.51 8.73
C THR A 181 -6.20 10.99 8.64
N LYS A 182 -5.30 11.77 8.03
CA LYS A 182 -5.50 13.18 7.66
C LYS A 182 -5.99 13.27 6.21
N ILE A 183 -6.87 14.23 5.93
CA ILE A 183 -7.33 14.55 4.58
C ILE A 183 -6.86 15.96 4.25
N GLU A 184 -6.22 16.10 3.10
CA GLU A 184 -5.72 17.37 2.61
C GLU A 184 -6.13 17.55 1.14
N VAL A 185 -6.71 18.72 0.83
CA VAL A 185 -7.00 19.14 -0.54
C VAL A 185 -6.24 20.44 -0.78
N ARG A 186 -5.40 20.46 -1.80
CA ARG A 186 -4.57 21.63 -2.18
C ARG A 186 -4.86 22.03 -3.62
N ILE A 187 -4.72 23.32 -3.91
CA ILE A 187 -4.81 23.86 -5.27
C ILE A 187 -3.40 24.25 -5.72
N GLY A 188 -3.00 23.89 -6.94
CA GLY A 188 -1.72 24.36 -7.49
C GLY A 188 -1.22 23.58 -8.71
N GLN A 189 0.06 23.76 -9.01
CA GLN A 189 0.76 22.87 -9.93
C GLN A 189 1.01 21.53 -9.24
N ILE A 190 0.50 20.45 -9.84
CA ILE A 190 0.42 19.12 -9.20
C ILE A 190 1.76 18.68 -8.59
N GLU A 191 2.83 18.72 -9.38
CA GLU A 191 4.16 18.28 -8.94
C GLU A 191 4.72 19.13 -7.79
N GLU A 192 4.66 20.45 -7.92
CA GLU A 192 5.19 21.39 -6.93
C GLU A 192 4.45 21.24 -5.59
N VAL A 193 3.12 21.13 -5.64
CA VAL A 193 2.29 20.93 -4.45
C VAL A 193 2.57 19.59 -3.79
N ILE A 194 2.70 18.51 -4.56
CA ILE A 194 2.98 17.17 -4.00
C ILE A 194 4.32 17.17 -3.28
N VAL A 195 5.38 17.69 -3.91
CA VAL A 195 6.73 17.68 -3.32
C VAL A 195 6.79 18.60 -2.10
N ALA A 196 6.22 19.81 -2.20
CA ALA A 196 6.19 20.75 -1.08
C ALA A 196 5.38 20.21 0.10
N PHE A 197 4.24 19.58 -0.16
CA PHE A 197 3.42 19.02 0.91
C PHE A 197 4.01 17.72 1.47
N ALA A 198 4.71 16.92 0.68
CA ALA A 198 5.47 15.78 1.18
C ALA A 198 6.54 16.23 2.20
N ASP A 199 7.20 17.35 1.95
CA ASP A 199 8.16 17.96 2.89
C ASP A 199 7.44 18.56 4.11
N GLU A 200 6.33 19.31 3.92
CA GLU A 200 5.51 19.87 5.01
C GLU A 200 4.97 18.79 5.97
N PHE A 201 4.59 17.63 5.42
CA PHE A 201 4.08 16.49 6.17
C PHE A 201 5.20 15.59 6.72
N ASP A 202 6.47 15.85 6.36
CA ASP A 202 7.61 14.95 6.59
C ASP A 202 7.28 13.51 6.13
N ALA A 203 6.73 13.38 4.93
CA ALA A 203 6.34 12.10 4.36
C ALA A 203 7.58 11.22 4.15
N ASP A 204 7.53 9.99 4.67
CA ASP A 204 8.60 9.01 4.49
C ASP A 204 8.25 7.92 3.45
N LEU A 205 7.05 8.01 2.86
CA LEU A 205 6.62 7.26 1.68
C LEU A 205 5.51 8.03 0.95
N ILE A 206 5.59 8.09 -0.37
CA ILE A 206 4.47 8.50 -1.23
C ILE A 206 3.91 7.28 -1.93
N VAL A 207 2.60 7.08 -1.86
CA VAL A 207 1.89 6.01 -2.57
C VAL A 207 1.03 6.62 -3.67
N VAL A 208 1.16 6.11 -4.89
CA VAL A 208 0.47 6.62 -6.06
C VAL A 208 -0.05 5.46 -6.92
N GLY A 209 -1.27 5.61 -7.45
CA GLY A 209 -1.82 4.67 -8.41
C GLY A 209 -1.21 4.83 -9.81
N SER A 210 -1.07 3.72 -10.54
CA SER A 210 -0.78 3.70 -11.97
C SER A 210 -1.86 2.89 -12.69
N PRO A 211 -2.87 3.54 -13.31
CA PRO A 211 -3.88 2.81 -14.06
C PRO A 211 -3.26 2.00 -15.23
N ASN A 212 -3.97 0.99 -15.75
CA ASN A 212 -3.43 -0.01 -16.67
C ASN A 212 -3.04 0.48 -18.08
N ARG A 213 -2.27 -0.33 -18.81
CA ARG A 213 -1.52 0.02 -20.05
C ARG A 213 -2.29 0.72 -21.19
N SER A 214 -3.63 0.68 -21.26
CA SER A 214 -4.41 1.24 -22.37
C SER A 214 -4.43 2.78 -22.46
N TRP A 215 -4.25 3.52 -21.35
CA TRP A 215 -4.14 4.99 -21.37
C TRP A 215 -2.69 5.48 -21.32
N LEU A 216 -1.74 4.59 -20.98
CA LEU A 216 -0.33 4.91 -20.82
C LEU A 216 0.41 5.04 -22.14
N GLU A 217 0.07 4.31 -23.22
CA GLU A 217 0.77 4.42 -24.51
C GLU A 217 0.77 5.84 -25.13
N ALA A 218 -0.15 6.73 -24.73
CA ALA A 218 -0.22 8.12 -25.19
C ALA A 218 0.37 9.16 -24.21
N PHE A 219 0.66 8.81 -22.95
CA PHE A 219 0.98 9.77 -21.88
C PHE A 219 2.23 9.44 -21.04
N LEU A 220 3.05 8.45 -21.43
CA LEU A 220 4.20 7.95 -20.66
C LEU A 220 5.19 9.02 -20.17
N ASP A 221 5.33 10.17 -20.82
CA ASP A 221 6.22 11.27 -20.39
C ASP A 221 5.57 12.29 -19.42
N THR A 222 4.28 12.18 -19.16
CA THR A 222 3.48 13.25 -18.50
C THR A 222 2.79 12.78 -17.20
N SER A 223 2.91 11.51 -16.79
CA SER A 223 2.17 10.97 -15.63
C SER A 223 2.65 11.55 -14.29
N VAL A 224 1.71 11.79 -13.37
CA VAL A 224 2.00 12.30 -12.01
C VAL A 224 2.98 11.39 -11.28
N ALA A 225 2.79 10.07 -11.35
CA ALA A 225 3.71 9.10 -10.77
C ALA A 225 5.15 9.32 -11.25
N ARG A 226 5.38 9.44 -12.58
CA ARG A 226 6.73 9.64 -13.14
C ARG A 226 7.36 10.96 -12.74
N ARG A 227 6.56 12.04 -12.65
CA ARG A 227 7.04 13.35 -12.19
C ARG A 227 7.43 13.30 -10.72
N VAL A 228 6.57 12.74 -9.87
CA VAL A 228 6.81 12.62 -8.43
C VAL A 228 8.02 11.72 -8.14
N THR A 229 8.19 10.59 -8.83
CA THR A 229 9.37 9.73 -8.65
C THR A 229 10.70 10.44 -8.96
N ARG A 230 10.70 11.47 -9.83
CA ARG A 230 11.92 12.24 -10.15
C ARG A 230 12.24 13.32 -9.12
N SER A 231 11.24 13.79 -8.40
CA SER A 231 11.32 15.04 -7.64
C SER A 231 11.12 14.84 -6.13
N ALA A 232 10.53 13.71 -5.73
CA ALA A 232 10.31 13.37 -4.33
C ALA A 232 11.62 13.08 -3.60
N LEU A 233 11.71 13.56 -2.35
CA LEU A 233 12.85 13.31 -1.47
C LEU A 233 12.74 12.00 -0.69
N CYS A 234 11.55 11.40 -0.68
CA CYS A 234 11.25 10.13 -0.03
C CYS A 234 10.87 9.03 -1.06
N PRO A 235 10.91 7.75 -0.67
CA PRO A 235 10.48 6.64 -1.52
C PRO A 235 9.09 6.84 -2.12
N VAL A 236 8.90 6.37 -3.34
CA VAL A 236 7.60 6.39 -4.05
C VAL A 236 7.20 4.96 -4.39
N LEU A 237 6.04 4.53 -3.89
CA LEU A 237 5.41 3.25 -4.20
C LEU A 237 4.33 3.46 -5.27
N ILE A 238 4.45 2.71 -6.36
CA ILE A 238 3.47 2.71 -7.45
C ILE A 238 2.60 1.47 -7.32
N VAL A 239 1.30 1.66 -7.14
CA VAL A 239 0.30 0.58 -7.10
C VAL A 239 -0.32 0.44 -8.49
N PRO A 240 -0.09 -0.67 -9.21
CA PRO A 240 -0.70 -0.89 -10.51
C PRO A 240 -2.19 -1.20 -10.36
N GLU A 241 -2.98 -0.91 -11.39
CA GLU A 241 -4.37 -1.35 -11.45
C GLU A 241 -4.44 -2.88 -11.65
N PRO A 242 -5.30 -3.60 -10.91
CA PRO A 242 -5.46 -5.03 -11.02
C PRO A 242 -5.96 -5.41 -12.42
N ALA A 243 -5.47 -6.54 -12.92
CA ALA A 243 -5.72 -7.04 -14.27
C ALA A 243 -7.11 -7.68 -14.42
#